data_AF-A0A941TJX5-F1
#
_entry.id   AF-A0A941TJX5-F1
#
_cell.length_a   1.000
_cell.length_b   1.000
_cell.length_c   1.000
_cell.angle_alpha   90.00
_cell.angle_beta   90.00
_cell.angle_gamma   90.00
#
_symmetry.space_group_name_H-M   'P 1'
#
loop_
_entity.id
_entity.type
_entity.pdbx_description
1 polymer ?
#
loop_
_entity_poly.entity_id
_entity_poly.type
_entity_poly.pdbx_seq_one_letter_code
_entity_poly.pdbx_strand_id
1 'polypeptide(L)'
;MVSPGVRSCTAFSGAHILATGQPAAVALAVKAALAVDPATPVLVFDDTSGAVIDLDLRGTDEEIVARLAAPGAADAEAPTRTRGRPKLGVVAREVTLLPRHWEWLSAQPGGASQALRRLVDEARRADGGRSAARMAQEAAYRFMSAMAGDFPGFEDASRALFAGDRSALAERLRPWPADISAYAQRLAWSDDASRPSDGPTAAGSASTTVPPPARRT
;
A
#
# COMPACT_ATOMS: atom_id res chain seq x y z
N MET A 1 -0.02 -19.04 1.65
CA MET A 1 -0.52 -18.44 2.91
C MET A 1 -0.34 -16.94 2.79
N VAL A 2 -1.42 -16.19 2.55
CA VAL A 2 -1.36 -14.71 2.55
C VAL A 2 -1.54 -14.29 4.00
N SER A 3 -0.45 -13.84 4.62
CA SER A 3 -0.49 -13.23 5.95
C SER A 3 -1.50 -12.07 5.93
N PRO A 4 -2.34 -11.89 6.97
CA PRO A 4 -3.20 -10.72 7.06
C PRO A 4 -2.33 -9.47 6.90
N GLY A 5 -2.71 -8.59 5.96
CA GLY A 5 -1.91 -7.43 5.56
C GLY A 5 -1.44 -6.67 6.79
N VAL A 6 -0.15 -6.79 7.09
CA VAL A 6 0.48 -6.11 8.21
C VAL A 6 0.47 -4.64 7.84
N ARG A 7 -0.37 -3.84 8.51
CA ARG A 7 -0.27 -2.38 8.40
C ARG A 7 1.15 -2.00 8.80
N SER A 8 1.86 -1.31 7.93
CA SER A 8 3.16 -0.70 8.26
C SER A 8 3.00 0.81 8.34
N CYS A 9 3.78 1.42 9.22
CA CYS A 9 3.85 2.86 9.38
C CYS A 9 5.29 3.30 9.55
N THR A 10 5.52 4.59 9.31
CA THR A 10 6.82 5.23 9.42
C THR A 10 6.72 6.49 10.27
N ALA A 11 7.53 6.57 11.33
CA ALA A 11 7.66 7.74 12.17
C ALA A 11 8.82 8.62 11.70
N PHE A 12 8.59 9.92 11.65
CA PHE A 12 9.56 10.96 11.37
C PHE A 12 9.78 11.82 12.60
N SER A 13 11.04 12.16 12.88
CA SER A 13 11.45 13.20 13.80
C SER A 13 11.99 14.37 12.99
N GLY A 14 11.17 15.39 12.77
CA GLY A 14 11.46 16.45 11.80
C GLY A 14 11.72 15.86 10.41
N ALA A 15 12.91 16.09 9.85
CA ALA A 15 13.26 15.63 8.51
C ALA A 15 13.81 14.19 8.42
N HIS A 16 13.94 13.49 9.54
CA HIS A 16 14.59 12.17 9.61
C HIS A 16 13.63 11.05 9.99
N ILE A 17 13.83 9.86 9.41
CA ILE A 17 13.08 8.67 9.81
C ILE A 17 13.58 8.22 11.19
N LEU A 18 12.65 8.12 12.13
CA LEU A 18 12.90 7.57 13.46
C LEU A 18 12.76 6.04 13.45
N ALA A 19 11.68 5.53 12.85
CA ALA A 19 11.41 4.10 12.75
C ALA A 19 10.41 3.78 11.62
N THR A 20 10.56 2.62 10.99
CA THR A 20 9.60 2.06 10.04
C THR A 20 9.28 0.63 10.42
N GLY A 21 8.00 0.25 10.40
CA GLY A 21 7.60 -1.13 10.66
C GLY A 21 6.16 -1.25 11.13
N GLN A 22 5.91 -2.23 12.01
CA GLN A 22 4.59 -2.43 12.60
C GLN A 22 4.25 -1.29 13.58
N PRO A 23 2.97 -0.89 13.68
CA PRO A 23 2.52 0.17 14.57
C PRO A 23 3.00 0.02 16.01
N ALA A 24 2.99 -1.20 16.56
CA ALA A 24 3.46 -1.47 17.91
C ALA A 24 4.96 -1.14 18.08
N ALA A 25 5.81 -1.58 17.16
CA ALA A 25 7.25 -1.32 17.21
C ALA A 25 7.56 0.18 17.03
N VAL A 26 6.86 0.83 16.10
CA VAL A 26 7.01 2.28 15.85
C VAL A 26 6.54 3.07 17.06
N ALA A 27 5.44 2.70 17.71
CA ALA A 27 4.96 3.36 18.93
C ALA A 27 6.01 3.33 20.06
N LEU A 28 6.66 2.18 20.27
CA LEU A 28 7.71 2.07 21.29
C LEU A 28 8.93 2.94 20.95
N ALA A 29 9.33 3.00 19.68
CA ALA A 29 10.42 3.87 19.24
C ALA A 29 10.08 5.36 19.44
N VAL A 30 8.85 5.77 19.12
CA VAL A 30 8.37 7.15 19.34
C VAL A 30 8.34 7.47 20.84
N LYS A 31 7.81 6.56 21.67
CA LYS A 31 7.78 6.74 23.13
C LYS A 31 9.19 6.89 23.71
N ALA A 32 10.14 6.07 23.26
CA ALA A 32 11.53 6.17 23.68
C ALA A 32 12.17 7.52 23.27
N ALA A 33 11.91 8.00 22.05
CA ALA A 33 12.40 9.29 21.59
C ALA A 33 11.82 10.46 22.40
N LEU A 34 10.52 10.44 22.68
CA LEU A 34 9.85 11.45 23.50
C LEU A 34 10.27 11.41 24.97
N ALA A 35 10.72 10.27 25.48
CA ALA A 35 11.29 10.16 26.83
C ALA A 35 12.68 10.84 26.93
N VAL A 36 13.43 10.90 25.83
CA VAL A 36 14.73 11.59 25.76
C VAL A 36 14.53 13.09 25.54
N ASP A 37 13.68 13.47 24.58
CA ASP A 37 13.33 14.86 24.30
C ASP A 37 11.83 14.99 24.01
N PRO A 38 11.03 15.44 25.01
CA PRO A 38 9.60 15.62 24.87
C PRO A 38 9.18 16.70 23.86
N ALA A 39 10.09 17.60 23.47
CA ALA A 39 9.81 18.67 22.52
C ALA A 39 10.01 18.25 21.06
N THR A 40 10.47 17.01 20.82
CA THR A 40 10.73 16.51 19.46
C THR A 40 9.43 16.45 18.65
N PRO A 41 9.35 17.13 17.49
CA PRO A 41 8.18 17.05 16.63
C PRO A 41 8.18 15.69 15.89
N VAL A 42 7.33 14.77 16.36
CA VAL A 42 7.18 13.44 15.76
C VAL A 42 5.88 13.35 14.97
N LEU A 43 5.97 12.89 13.72
CA LEU A 43 4.82 12.58 12.87
C LEU A 43 4.88 11.12 12.44
N VAL A 44 3.76 10.41 12.50
CA VAL A 44 3.66 9.01 12.08
C VAL A 44 2.76 8.91 10.86
N PHE A 45 3.23 8.25 9.81
CA PHE A 45 2.50 8.06 8.56
C PHE A 45 2.14 6.60 8.35
N ASP A 46 0.91 6.33 7.91
CA ASP A 46 0.50 5.02 7.41
C ASP A 46 1.09 4.79 6.01
N ASP A 47 1.85 3.70 5.82
CA ASP A 47 2.61 3.46 4.57
C ASP A 47 1.71 3.07 3.38
N THR A 48 0.40 2.84 3.59
CA THR A 48 -0.54 2.52 2.52
C THR A 48 -1.27 3.75 2.02
N SER A 49 -1.68 4.62 2.95
CA SER A 49 -2.48 5.80 2.66
C SER A 49 -1.67 7.08 2.63
N GLY A 50 -0.46 7.11 3.20
CA GLY A 50 0.31 8.34 3.40
C GLY A 50 -0.36 9.34 4.35
N ALA A 51 -1.39 8.91 5.09
CA ALA A 51 -2.07 9.74 6.08
C ALA A 51 -1.28 9.78 7.39
N VAL A 52 -1.30 10.93 8.04
CA VAL A 52 -0.80 11.05 9.42
C VAL A 52 -1.73 10.27 10.35
N ILE A 53 -1.16 9.43 11.19
CA ILE A 53 -1.88 8.65 12.20
C ILE A 53 -1.35 9.01 13.59
N ASP A 54 -2.25 9.00 14.57
CA ASP A 54 -1.88 9.16 15.98
C ASP A 54 -1.75 7.78 16.63
N LEU A 55 -0.64 7.55 17.31
CA LEU A 55 -0.39 6.31 18.05
C LEU A 55 -0.63 6.57 19.54
N ASP A 56 -1.52 5.80 20.16
CA ASP A 56 -1.77 5.93 21.61
C ASP A 56 -0.61 5.34 22.43
N LEU A 57 0.28 6.23 22.88
CA LEU A 57 1.48 5.91 23.67
C LEU A 57 1.22 5.84 25.18
N ARG A 58 -0.05 5.88 25.63
CA ARG A 58 -0.36 5.84 27.06
C ARG A 58 -0.20 4.43 27.63
N GLY A 59 0.39 4.38 28.82
CA GLY A 59 0.55 3.15 29.60
C GLY A 59 1.94 2.52 29.48
N THR A 60 2.05 1.27 29.94
CA THR A 60 3.28 0.48 29.81
C THR A 60 3.49 0.01 28.37
N ASP A 61 4.69 -0.45 28.06
CA ASP A 61 5.03 -0.91 26.72
C ASP A 61 4.16 -2.12 26.31
N GLU A 62 3.85 -3.00 27.27
CA GLU A 62 2.95 -4.12 27.07
C GLU A 62 1.52 -3.69 26.75
N GLU A 63 1.02 -2.64 27.40
CA GLU A 63 -0.32 -2.09 27.15
C GLU A 63 -0.42 -1.45 25.76
N ILE A 64 0.63 -0.74 25.34
CA ILE A 64 0.73 -0.14 24.00
C ILE A 64 0.75 -1.23 22.93
N VAL A 65 1.59 -2.25 23.10
CA VAL A 65 1.68 -3.37 22.16
C VAL A 65 0.36 -4.12 22.10
N ALA A 66 -0.27 -4.42 23.23
CA ALA A 66 -1.56 -5.12 23.26
C ALA A 66 -2.67 -4.35 22.53
N ARG A 67 -2.67 -3.02 22.65
CA ARG A 67 -3.64 -2.13 21.96
C ARG A 67 -3.42 -2.11 20.46
N LEU A 68 -2.17 -2.00 20.02
CA LEU A 68 -1.81 -1.87 18.60
C LEU A 68 -1.71 -3.22 17.87
N ALA A 69 -1.58 -4.33 18.60
CA ALA A 69 -1.62 -5.69 18.06
C ALA A 69 -3.04 -6.18 17.76
N ALA A 70 -4.09 -5.55 18.31
CA ALA A 70 -5.46 -5.88 18.00
C ALA A 70 -5.84 -5.32 16.62
N PRO A 71 -6.09 -6.17 15.60
CA PRO A 71 -6.52 -5.69 14.30
C PRO A 71 -7.96 -5.17 14.41
N GLY A 72 -8.12 -3.85 14.49
CA GLY A 72 -9.43 -3.20 14.48
C GLY A 72 -9.65 -2.07 15.48
N ALA A 73 -8.72 -1.75 16.39
CA ALA A 73 -8.97 -0.79 17.47
C ALA A 73 -9.03 0.70 17.07
N ALA A 74 -9.01 1.05 15.78
CA ALA A 74 -9.27 2.41 15.31
C ALA A 74 -10.72 2.61 14.81
N ASP A 75 -11.52 1.55 14.70
CA ASP A 75 -12.95 1.65 14.37
C ASP A 75 -13.72 0.59 15.18
N ALA A 76 -14.60 1.05 16.06
CA ALA A 76 -15.59 0.31 16.86
C ALA A 76 -15.21 -0.06 18.31
N GLU A 77 -16.00 0.51 19.22
CA GLU A 77 -16.26 0.09 20.59
C GLU A 77 -16.37 -1.45 20.73
N ALA A 78 -15.83 -1.98 21.83
CA ALA A 78 -16.12 -3.33 22.33
C ALA A 78 -17.55 -3.42 22.92
N PRO A 79 -18.14 -4.61 23.24
CA PRO A 79 -17.62 -5.99 23.19
C PRO A 79 -18.58 -7.00 22.48
N THR A 80 -18.19 -8.23 22.09
CA THR A 80 -18.21 -9.44 22.93
C THR A 80 -17.68 -10.63 22.11
N ARG A 81 -16.93 -11.53 22.75
CA ARG A 81 -16.38 -12.75 22.13
C ARG A 81 -17.44 -13.85 22.12
N THR A 82 -17.70 -14.44 20.96
CA THR A 82 -18.34 -15.76 20.85
C THR A 82 -17.36 -16.76 20.23
N ARG A 83 -17.17 -17.90 20.90
CA ARG A 83 -16.34 -19.03 20.50
C ARG A 83 -16.86 -19.69 19.22
N GLY A 84 -15.93 -20.16 18.38
CA GLY A 84 -16.11 -21.41 17.62
C GLY A 84 -16.55 -21.33 16.16
N ARG A 85 -15.68 -20.85 15.25
CA ARG A 85 -15.57 -21.33 13.85
C ARG A 85 -14.25 -20.78 13.26
N PRO A 86 -13.45 -21.56 12.51
CA PRO A 86 -12.33 -20.97 11.77
C PRO A 86 -12.90 -19.94 10.80
N LYS A 87 -12.71 -18.66 11.11
CA LYS A 87 -13.10 -17.55 10.24
C LYS A 87 -12.21 -17.65 8.99
N LEU A 88 -12.76 -18.12 7.86
CA LEU A 88 -12.31 -17.54 6.58
C LEU A 88 -12.41 -16.03 6.82
N GLY A 89 -11.31 -15.28 6.73
CA GLY A 89 -11.20 -13.87 7.12
C GLY A 89 -12.07 -12.89 6.32
N VAL A 90 -13.36 -13.19 6.18
CA VAL A 90 -14.40 -12.41 5.52
C VAL A 90 -14.93 -11.44 6.56
N VAL A 91 -14.70 -10.15 6.32
CA VAL A 91 -15.29 -9.07 7.09
C VAL A 91 -16.63 -8.73 6.45
N ALA A 92 -17.73 -8.87 7.18
CA ALA A 92 -19.04 -8.44 6.70
C ALA A 92 -19.11 -6.91 6.72
N ARG A 93 -19.52 -6.31 5.60
CA ARG A 93 -19.82 -4.89 5.47
C ARG A 93 -21.12 -4.74 4.68
N GLU A 94 -21.90 -3.71 5.02
CA GLU A 94 -23.19 -3.44 4.38
C GLU A 94 -22.97 -2.82 2.99
N VAL A 95 -23.73 -3.28 2.00
CA VAL A 95 -23.72 -2.75 0.63
C VAL A 95 -25.15 -2.55 0.18
N THR A 96 -25.48 -1.33 -0.25
CA THR A 96 -26.79 -1.01 -0.82
C THR A 96 -26.73 -1.14 -2.34
N LEU A 97 -27.58 -2.00 -2.91
CA LEU A 97 -27.70 -2.22 -4.35
C LEU A 97 -29.16 -2.08 -4.78
N LEU A 98 -29.35 -1.81 -6.07
CA LEU A 98 -30.68 -1.76 -6.68
C LEU A 98 -31.35 -3.16 -6.64
N PRO A 99 -32.68 -3.25 -6.49
CA PRO A 99 -33.40 -4.53 -6.41
C PRO A 99 -33.05 -5.52 -7.54
N ARG A 100 -32.99 -5.03 -8.80
CA ARG A 100 -32.58 -5.84 -9.96
C ARG A 100 -31.18 -6.47 -9.83
N HIS A 101 -30.26 -5.82 -9.14
CA HIS A 101 -28.91 -6.36 -8.93
C HIS A 101 -28.93 -7.46 -7.87
N TRP A 102 -29.76 -7.31 -6.84
CA TRP A 102 -29.96 -8.36 -5.84
C TRP A 102 -30.63 -9.60 -6.43
N GLU A 103 -31.62 -9.43 -7.31
CA GLU A 103 -32.24 -10.53 -8.04
C GLU A 103 -31.20 -11.28 -8.88
N TRP A 104 -30.39 -10.55 -9.65
CA TRP A 104 -29.33 -11.15 -10.45
C TRP A 104 -28.26 -11.86 -9.59
N LEU A 105 -27.84 -11.25 -8.47
CA LEU A 105 -26.85 -11.81 -7.55
C LEU A 105 -27.36 -13.08 -6.86
N SER A 106 -28.65 -13.13 -6.53
CA SER A 106 -29.29 -14.27 -5.88
C SER A 106 -29.45 -15.46 -6.84
N ALA A 107 -29.57 -15.20 -8.14
CA ALA A 107 -29.63 -16.22 -9.18
C ALA A 107 -28.26 -16.85 -9.52
N GLN A 108 -27.15 -16.35 -8.97
CA GLN A 108 -25.81 -16.85 -9.30
C GLN A 108 -25.51 -18.20 -8.62
N PRO A 109 -24.89 -19.16 -9.34
CA PRO A 109 -24.43 -20.40 -8.73
C PRO A 109 -23.33 -20.09 -7.70
N GLY A 110 -23.54 -20.50 -6.45
CA GLY A 110 -22.64 -20.22 -5.32
C GLY A 110 -22.93 -18.91 -4.56
N GLY A 111 -24.03 -18.23 -4.90
CA GLY A 111 -24.61 -17.13 -4.13
C GLY A 111 -23.95 -15.76 -4.37
N ALA A 112 -24.63 -14.72 -3.90
CA ALA A 112 -24.26 -13.32 -4.10
C ALA A 112 -22.79 -13.03 -3.72
N SER A 113 -22.31 -13.56 -2.59
CA SER A 113 -20.94 -13.30 -2.12
C SER A 113 -19.85 -13.92 -3.01
N GLN A 114 -20.11 -15.04 -3.70
CA GLN A 114 -19.14 -15.58 -4.66
C GLN A 114 -19.14 -14.77 -5.95
N ALA A 115 -20.33 -14.40 -6.45
CA ALA A 115 -20.47 -13.57 -7.64
C ALA A 115 -19.81 -12.20 -7.47
N LEU A 116 -20.05 -11.53 -6.33
CA LEU A 116 -19.41 -10.24 -6.01
C LEU A 116 -17.88 -10.36 -5.99
N ARG A 117 -17.32 -11.42 -5.39
CA ARG A 117 -15.86 -11.65 -5.39
C ARG A 117 -15.31 -11.78 -6.80
N ARG A 118 -15.97 -12.57 -7.66
CA ARG A 118 -15.55 -12.73 -9.07
C ARG A 118 -15.61 -11.41 -9.84
N LEU A 119 -16.69 -10.64 -9.67
CA LEU A 119 -16.84 -9.32 -10.31
C LEU A 119 -15.76 -8.34 -9.85
N VAL A 120 -15.44 -8.32 -8.56
CA VAL A 120 -14.35 -7.50 -8.02
C VAL A 120 -13.00 -7.95 -8.59
N ASP A 121 -12.71 -9.26 -8.61
CA ASP A 121 -11.46 -9.79 -9.13
C ASP A 121 -11.29 -9.45 -10.63
N GLU A 122 -12.37 -9.56 -11.40
CA GLU A 122 -12.37 -9.23 -12.83
C GLU A 122 -12.15 -7.73 -13.06
N ALA A 123 -12.87 -6.88 -12.33
CA ALA A 123 -12.69 -5.44 -12.40
C ALA A 123 -11.24 -5.04 -12.02
N ARG A 124 -10.67 -5.68 -10.99
CA ARG A 124 -9.27 -5.46 -10.59
C ARG A 124 -8.28 -5.87 -11.68
N ARG A 125 -8.51 -6.99 -12.37
CA ARG A 125 -7.68 -7.40 -13.51
C ARG A 125 -7.79 -6.43 -14.68
N ALA A 126 -9.00 -6.02 -15.04
CA ALA A 126 -9.26 -5.09 -16.13
C ALA A 126 -8.71 -3.68 -15.86
N ASP A 127 -8.57 -3.30 -14.58
CA ASP A 127 -8.03 -2.02 -14.20
C ASP A 127 -6.51 -1.90 -14.39
N GLY A 128 -5.80 -3.03 -14.53
CA GLY A 128 -4.37 -3.05 -14.88
C GLY A 128 -3.45 -2.36 -13.87
N GLY A 129 -3.93 -2.10 -12.65
CA GLY A 129 -3.21 -1.38 -11.60
C GLY A 129 -3.38 0.15 -11.62
N ARG A 130 -4.25 0.73 -12.46
CA ARG A 130 -4.49 2.18 -12.49
C ARG A 130 -5.02 2.72 -11.16
N SER A 131 -5.95 2.03 -10.51
CA SER A 131 -6.48 2.40 -9.20
C SER A 131 -5.40 2.33 -8.13
N ALA A 132 -4.53 1.30 -8.18
CA ALA A 132 -3.41 1.18 -7.26
C ALA A 132 -2.38 2.31 -7.46
N ALA A 133 -2.04 2.62 -8.70
CA ALA A 133 -1.16 3.75 -9.04
C ALA A 133 -1.74 5.08 -8.57
N ARG A 134 -3.05 5.30 -8.76
CA ARG A 134 -3.74 6.49 -8.27
C ARG A 134 -3.70 6.58 -6.74
N MET A 135 -3.96 5.47 -6.03
CA MET A 135 -3.88 5.44 -4.57
C MET A 135 -2.45 5.72 -4.08
N ALA A 136 -1.43 5.18 -4.75
CA ALA A 136 -0.03 5.43 -4.45
C ALA A 136 0.35 6.91 -4.67
N GLN A 137 -0.12 7.53 -5.76
CA GLN A 137 0.04 8.96 -6.02
C GLN A 137 -0.65 9.81 -4.94
N GLU A 138 -1.89 9.50 -4.59
CA GLU A 138 -2.63 10.20 -3.54
C GLU A 138 -1.93 10.05 -2.17
N ALA A 139 -1.38 8.87 -1.88
CA ALA A 139 -0.61 8.62 -0.66
C ALA A 139 0.69 9.44 -0.61
N ALA A 140 1.48 9.41 -1.67
CA ALA A 140 2.69 10.21 -1.77
C ALA A 140 2.39 11.72 -1.68
N TYR A 141 1.33 12.18 -2.33
CA TYR A 141 0.92 13.58 -2.27
C TYR A 141 0.51 14.02 -0.85
N ARG A 142 -0.29 13.19 -0.14
CA ARG A 142 -0.65 13.48 1.27
C ARG A 142 0.58 13.61 2.16
N PHE A 143 1.55 12.71 2.02
CA PHE A 143 2.81 12.80 2.75
C PHE A 143 3.61 14.06 2.38
N MET A 144 3.81 14.32 1.08
CA MET A 144 4.56 15.49 0.60
C MET A 144 3.94 16.79 1.10
N SER A 145 2.61 16.90 1.06
CA SER A 145 1.89 18.07 1.54
C SER A 145 2.06 18.29 3.05
N ALA A 146 2.15 17.22 3.83
CA ALA A 146 2.34 17.31 5.28
C ALA A 146 3.78 17.65 5.68
N MET A 147 4.78 17.12 4.97
CA MET A 147 6.19 17.25 5.34
C MET A 147 6.95 18.36 4.61
N ALA A 148 6.52 18.69 3.40
CA ALA A 148 7.31 19.45 2.44
C ALA A 148 6.47 20.48 1.67
N GLY A 149 5.27 20.84 2.18
CA GLY A 149 4.43 21.86 1.55
C GLY A 149 5.13 23.21 1.38
N ASP A 150 6.02 23.56 2.30
CA ASP A 150 6.82 24.79 2.27
C ASP A 150 8.18 24.64 1.54
N PHE A 151 8.48 23.45 1.01
CA PHE A 151 9.80 23.21 0.42
C PHE A 151 9.87 23.71 -1.02
N PRO A 152 11.05 24.17 -1.47
CA PRO A 152 11.22 24.61 -2.85
C PRO A 152 10.93 23.46 -3.83
N GLY A 153 10.23 23.78 -4.92
CA GLY A 153 9.91 22.82 -5.97
C GLY A 153 8.73 21.88 -5.67
N PHE A 154 7.99 22.07 -4.58
CA PHE A 154 6.82 21.27 -4.22
C PHE A 154 5.77 21.17 -5.34
N GLU A 155 5.44 22.29 -5.97
CA GLU A 155 4.45 22.33 -7.06
C GLU A 155 4.87 21.49 -8.26
N ASP A 156 6.13 21.58 -8.63
CA ASP A 156 6.68 20.83 -9.76
C ASP A 156 6.82 19.34 -9.45
N ALA A 157 7.21 19.00 -8.21
CA ALA A 157 7.22 17.63 -7.74
C ALA A 157 5.79 17.05 -7.78
N SER A 158 4.79 17.79 -7.30
CA SER A 158 3.38 17.37 -7.33
C SER A 158 2.89 17.12 -8.76
N ARG A 159 3.25 17.99 -9.71
CA ARG A 159 2.94 17.79 -11.15
C ARG A 159 3.59 16.52 -11.70
N ALA A 160 4.86 16.28 -11.41
CA ALA A 160 5.57 15.09 -11.86
C ALA A 160 4.96 13.80 -11.27
N LEU A 161 4.56 13.83 -9.99
CA LEU A 161 3.89 12.73 -9.31
C LEU A 161 2.59 12.33 -10.00
N PHE A 162 1.70 13.29 -10.26
CA PHE A 162 0.41 13.03 -10.93
C PHE A 162 0.56 12.68 -12.41
N ALA A 163 1.62 13.17 -13.08
CA ALA A 163 1.97 12.74 -14.42
C ALA A 163 2.52 11.30 -14.47
N GLY A 164 2.85 10.70 -13.32
CA GLY A 164 3.46 9.37 -13.24
C GLY A 164 4.92 9.34 -13.71
N ASP A 165 5.58 10.49 -13.81
CA ASP A 165 6.96 10.60 -14.27
C ASP A 165 7.93 10.41 -13.09
N ARG A 166 8.38 9.16 -12.94
CA ARG A 166 9.29 8.75 -11.86
C ARG A 166 10.63 9.47 -11.90
N SER A 167 11.18 9.68 -13.08
CA SER A 167 12.48 10.33 -13.26
C SER A 167 12.38 11.82 -12.96
N ALA A 168 11.35 12.49 -13.48
CA ALA A 168 11.13 13.91 -13.21
C ALA A 168 10.87 14.16 -11.73
N LEU A 169 10.05 13.32 -11.06
CA LEU A 169 9.81 13.47 -9.63
C LEU A 169 11.10 13.29 -8.83
N ALA A 170 11.90 12.25 -9.13
CA ALA A 170 13.18 12.03 -8.44
C ALA A 170 14.11 13.25 -8.53
N GLU A 171 14.22 13.88 -9.70
CA GLU A 171 15.02 15.11 -9.86
C GLU A 171 14.48 16.28 -9.04
N ARG A 172 13.16 16.48 -8.98
CA ARG A 172 12.55 17.57 -8.19
C ARG A 172 12.69 17.37 -6.69
N LEU A 173 12.78 16.11 -6.23
CA LEU A 173 12.97 15.79 -4.82
C LEU A 173 14.44 15.91 -4.36
N ARG A 174 15.43 15.95 -5.26
CA ARG A 174 16.87 16.01 -4.88
C ARG A 174 17.25 17.11 -3.88
N PRO A 175 16.64 18.32 -3.90
CA PRO A 175 16.96 19.37 -2.93
C PRO A 175 16.40 19.09 -1.52
N TRP A 176 15.46 18.15 -1.38
CA TRP A 176 14.82 17.84 -0.11
C TRP A 176 15.70 16.89 0.74
N PRO A 177 15.49 16.82 2.06
CA PRO A 177 16.12 15.83 2.92
C PRO A 177 15.95 14.41 2.37
N ALA A 178 17.01 13.61 2.49
CA ALA A 178 17.09 12.28 1.87
C ALA A 178 15.95 11.35 2.29
N ASP A 179 15.60 11.36 3.57
CA ASP A 179 14.56 10.52 4.14
C ASP A 179 13.15 10.88 3.62
N ILE A 180 12.83 12.17 3.53
CA ILE A 180 11.58 12.67 2.95
C ILE A 180 11.50 12.27 1.47
N SER A 181 12.58 12.48 0.73
CA SER A 181 12.67 12.15 -0.69
C SER A 181 12.50 10.66 -0.94
N ALA A 182 13.19 9.82 -0.16
CA ALA A 182 13.13 8.38 -0.28
C ALA A 182 11.73 7.85 0.08
N TYR A 183 11.11 8.39 1.13
CA TYR A 183 9.77 7.98 1.55
C TYR A 183 8.68 8.39 0.55
N ALA A 184 8.73 9.61 0.01
CA ALA A 184 7.79 10.06 -1.03
C ALA A 184 7.87 9.16 -2.29
N GLN A 185 9.09 8.83 -2.75
CA GLN A 185 9.29 7.91 -3.87
C GLN A 185 8.80 6.49 -3.54
N ARG A 186 9.04 6.03 -2.32
CA ARG A 186 8.51 4.74 -1.86
C ARG A 186 6.99 4.74 -1.94
N LEU A 187 6.30 5.71 -1.37
CA LEU A 187 4.83 5.78 -1.43
C LEU A 187 4.29 5.81 -2.87
N ALA A 188 4.96 6.54 -3.77
CA ALA A 188 4.51 6.71 -5.14
C ALA A 188 4.60 5.43 -5.99
N TRP A 189 5.54 4.51 -5.70
CA TRP A 189 5.81 3.33 -6.55
C TRP A 189 6.07 2.01 -5.81
N SER A 190 5.72 1.87 -4.53
CA SER A 190 5.98 0.64 -3.74
C SER A 190 5.31 -0.63 -4.29
N ASP A 191 4.32 -0.49 -5.18
CA ASP A 191 3.63 -1.63 -5.79
C ASP A 191 4.35 -2.25 -7.01
N ASP A 192 5.47 -1.66 -7.47
CA ASP A 192 6.21 -2.17 -8.64
C ASP A 192 7.34 -3.15 -8.27
N ALA A 193 7.74 -3.21 -6.98
CA ALA A 193 8.85 -4.06 -6.54
C ALA A 193 8.50 -5.56 -6.42
N SER A 194 7.24 -5.95 -6.64
CA SER A 194 6.79 -7.36 -6.64
C SER A 194 6.26 -7.85 -7.98
N ARG A 195 6.46 -7.10 -9.08
CA ARG A 195 6.25 -7.66 -10.43
C ARG A 195 7.52 -8.38 -10.86
N PRO A 196 7.57 -9.73 -10.90
CA PRO A 196 8.57 -10.39 -11.73
C PRO A 196 8.38 -9.86 -13.15
N SER A 197 9.44 -9.33 -13.72
CA SER A 197 9.51 -8.93 -15.11
C SER A 197 9.46 -10.19 -15.99
N ASP A 198 8.27 -10.74 -16.22
CA ASP A 198 8.07 -11.71 -17.30
C ASP A 198 7.98 -10.93 -18.63
N GLY A 199 9.13 -10.41 -19.06
CA GLY A 199 9.34 -10.07 -20.46
C GLY A 199 9.68 -11.35 -21.22
N PRO A 200 9.04 -11.66 -22.37
CA PRO A 200 9.41 -12.82 -23.15
C PRO A 200 10.77 -12.56 -23.80
N THR A 201 11.81 -13.20 -23.27
CA THR A 201 13.08 -13.38 -23.99
C THR A 201 12.81 -14.31 -25.18
N ALA A 202 12.44 -13.73 -26.31
CA ALA A 202 12.44 -14.41 -27.59
C ALA A 202 13.90 -14.63 -28.03
N ALA A 203 14.46 -15.79 -27.68
CA ALA A 203 15.71 -16.28 -28.24
C ALA A 203 15.42 -17.36 -29.28
N GLY A 204 15.45 -16.92 -30.54
CA GLY A 204 15.79 -17.63 -31.78
C GLY A 204 15.56 -19.15 -31.87
N SER A 205 14.48 -19.54 -32.55
CA SER A 205 14.41 -20.83 -33.24
C SER A 205 15.34 -20.80 -34.46
N ALA A 206 16.45 -21.53 -34.39
CA ALA A 206 17.28 -21.84 -35.54
C ALA A 206 16.52 -22.83 -36.45
N SER A 207 16.04 -22.34 -37.60
CA SER A 207 15.63 -23.21 -38.72
C SER A 207 16.88 -23.65 -39.47
N THR A 208 17.29 -24.91 -39.25
CA THR A 208 18.22 -25.59 -40.14
C THR A 208 17.47 -25.97 -41.42
N THR A 209 17.61 -25.13 -42.44
CA THR A 209 17.22 -25.45 -43.83
C THR A 209 18.23 -26.44 -44.41
N VAL A 210 17.79 -27.68 -44.61
CA VAL A 210 18.48 -28.70 -45.39
C VAL A 210 18.20 -28.44 -46.88
N PRO A 211 19.21 -28.27 -47.76
CA PRO A 211 18.98 -28.19 -49.20
C PRO A 211 18.92 -29.60 -49.84
N PRO A 212 18.20 -29.76 -50.97
CA PRO A 212 17.96 -31.06 -51.60
C PRO A 212 19.16 -31.52 -52.47
N PRO A 213 19.30 -32.83 -52.77
CA PRO A 213 20.36 -33.32 -53.65
C PRO A 213 20.05 -33.02 -55.12
N ALA A 214 21.04 -32.48 -55.83
CA ALA A 214 21.00 -32.29 -57.27
C ALA A 214 21.08 -33.66 -57.99
N ARG A 215 20.12 -33.91 -58.88
CA ARG A 215 20.16 -34.98 -59.89
C ARG A 215 20.62 -34.43 -61.24
N ARG A 216 21.24 -35.33 -62.02
CA ARG A 216 21.65 -35.33 -63.45
C ARG A 216 23.18 -35.23 -63.59
N THR A 217 23.86 -36.12 -64.31
CA THR A 217 23.48 -37.00 -65.43
C THR A 217 24.14 -38.37 -65.31
#